data_AF-A0A2P8DJE9-F1
#
_entry.id   AF-A0A2P8DJE9-F1
#
_cell.length_a   1.000
_cell.length_b   1.000
_cell.length_c   1.000
_cell.angle_alpha   90.00
_cell.angle_beta   90.00
_cell.angle_gamma   90.00
#
_symmetry.space_group_name_H-M   'P 1'
#
loop_
_entity.id
_entity.type
_entity.pdbx_description
1 polymer ?
#
loop_
_entity_poly.entity_id
_entity_poly.type
_entity_poly.pdbx_seq_one_letter_code
_entity_poly.pdbx_strand_id
1 'polypeptide(L)'
;MNGQRLLRNRRVIAGGAAAAGAALALAAAAWMWAPAQGVPDDFAGAWSGELTQMETETGTFLSEWQVTVRLAEGAASGTAELAGLHCRGRLTLTGADGDTARFRYIETADDDRRCVDTSMLVLRREGEQRRQLEADWRTSPDSVPAMASTGQLFR
;
A
#
# COMPACT_ATOMS: atom_id res chain seq x y z
N MET A 1 -37.78 53.89 -35.38
CA MET A 1 -39.10 53.50 -34.84
C MET A 1 -38.96 52.13 -34.19
N ASN A 2 -39.52 51.99 -32.99
CA ASN A 2 -39.79 50.76 -32.21
C ASN A 2 -38.57 49.91 -31.75
N GLY A 3 -38.40 49.55 -30.49
CA GLY A 3 -39.29 49.61 -29.33
C GLY A 3 -39.38 48.26 -28.63
N GLN A 4 -38.98 48.23 -27.34
CA GLN A 4 -39.51 47.42 -26.23
C GLN A 4 -39.28 45.89 -26.25
N ARG A 5 -38.51 45.36 -25.31
CA ARG A 5 -38.85 44.97 -23.91
C ARG A 5 -39.66 43.67 -23.79
N LEU A 6 -39.01 42.73 -23.10
CA LEU A 6 -39.51 41.94 -21.95
C LEU A 6 -40.33 40.65 -22.18
N LEU A 7 -39.74 39.58 -21.63
CA LEU A 7 -40.27 38.60 -20.67
C LEU A 7 -40.65 37.19 -21.13
N ARG A 8 -40.12 36.27 -20.30
CA ARG A 8 -40.78 35.12 -19.64
C ARG A 8 -40.69 33.73 -20.28
N ASN A 9 -39.92 32.92 -19.53
CA ASN A 9 -40.34 31.68 -18.85
C ASN A 9 -40.07 30.32 -19.49
N ARG A 10 -39.21 29.60 -18.75
CA ARG A 10 -39.34 28.21 -18.27
C ARG A 10 -39.45 27.10 -19.32
N ARG A 11 -38.48 26.18 -19.30
CA ARG A 11 -38.61 24.89 -18.59
C ARG A 11 -37.27 24.15 -18.56
N VAL A 12 -37.04 23.51 -17.41
CA VAL A 12 -35.96 22.58 -17.07
C VAL A 12 -36.19 21.25 -17.78
N ILE A 13 -35.15 20.68 -18.42
CA ILE A 13 -34.92 19.24 -18.67
C ILE A 13 -33.38 19.09 -18.72
N ALA A 14 -32.71 18.68 -17.63
CA ALA A 14 -32.45 17.29 -17.22
C ALA A 14 -31.69 16.47 -18.27
N GLY A 15 -30.46 16.06 -17.92
CA GLY A 15 -29.59 15.17 -18.67
C GLY A 15 -28.18 15.33 -18.10
N GLY A 16 -27.81 14.65 -17.03
CA GLY A 16 -27.73 13.19 -16.97
C GLY A 16 -26.38 12.78 -17.55
N ALA A 17 -25.29 13.03 -16.82
CA ALA A 17 -23.94 12.66 -17.23
C ALA A 17 -23.18 12.00 -16.06
N ALA A 18 -23.02 10.69 -16.21
CA ALA A 18 -21.91 9.85 -15.75
C ALA A 18 -21.57 9.85 -14.24
N ALA A 19 -22.36 9.13 -13.44
CA ALA A 19 -21.85 8.49 -12.23
C ALA A 19 -21.29 7.10 -12.58
N ALA A 20 -20.16 7.07 -13.28
CA ALA A 20 -19.40 5.85 -13.56
C ALA A 20 -17.91 6.18 -13.53
N GLY A 21 -17.36 6.41 -12.33
CA GLY A 21 -15.95 6.76 -12.17
C GLY A 21 -15.36 6.56 -10.77
N ALA A 22 -16.17 6.14 -9.79
CA ALA A 22 -15.71 6.09 -8.39
C ALA A 22 -14.84 4.86 -8.05
N ALA A 23 -14.91 3.76 -8.82
CA ALA A 23 -14.19 2.54 -8.47
C ALA A 23 -12.71 2.53 -8.90
N LEU A 24 -12.35 3.20 -10.00
CA LEU A 24 -10.96 3.23 -10.49
C LEU A 24 -10.09 4.33 -9.85
N ALA A 25 -10.71 5.35 -9.24
CA ALA A 25 -9.98 6.43 -8.59
C ALA A 25 -9.32 6.00 -7.26
N LEU A 26 -9.89 5.01 -6.57
CA LEU A 26 -9.38 4.56 -5.28
C LEU A 26 -8.09 3.73 -5.39
N ALA A 27 -7.90 2.99 -6.49
CA ALA A 27 -6.65 2.25 -6.73
C ALA A 27 -5.48 3.18 -7.09
N ALA A 28 -5.75 4.29 -7.79
CA ALA A 28 -4.73 5.28 -8.15
C ALA A 28 -4.31 6.17 -6.96
N ALA A 29 -5.23 6.49 -6.07
CA ALA A 29 -4.98 7.37 -4.91
C ALA A 29 -4.01 6.76 -3.87
N ALA A 30 -3.86 5.43 -3.84
CA ALA A 30 -2.89 4.76 -2.95
C ALA A 30 -1.43 5.13 -3.24
N TRP A 31 -1.15 5.73 -4.41
CA TRP A 31 0.21 6.06 -4.86
C TRP A 31 0.57 7.54 -4.76
N MET A 32 -0.40 8.42 -4.48
CA MET A 32 -0.17 9.88 -4.38
C MET A 32 0.09 10.29 -2.94
N TRP A 33 1.29 9.97 -2.42
CA TRP A 33 1.73 10.41 -1.09
C TRP A 33 2.91 11.36 -1.21
N ALA A 34 3.03 12.27 -0.25
CA ALA A 34 4.18 13.15 -0.17
C ALA A 34 5.46 12.31 0.01
N PRO A 35 6.57 12.67 -0.66
CA PRO A 35 7.83 11.97 -0.47
C PRO A 35 8.28 12.14 0.98
N ALA A 36 8.46 11.03 1.68
CA ALA A 36 8.99 11.04 3.04
C ALA A 36 10.50 11.27 3.03
N GLN A 37 11.01 12.01 4.02
CA GLN A 37 12.42 12.39 4.12
C GLN A 37 13.30 11.28 4.72
N GLY A 38 12.69 10.24 5.30
CA GLY A 38 13.35 9.11 5.94
C GLY A 38 12.35 8.33 6.81
N VAL A 39 12.73 7.14 7.26
CA VAL A 39 11.89 6.31 8.15
C VAL A 39 11.63 7.07 9.46
N PRO A 40 10.37 7.30 9.84
CA PRO A 40 10.06 7.91 11.13
C PRO A 40 10.44 6.98 12.30
N ASP A 41 10.84 7.55 13.44
CA ASP A 41 11.23 6.84 14.69
C ASP A 41 10.26 5.73 15.07
N ASP A 42 8.96 5.98 14.93
CA ASP A 42 7.90 5.03 15.26
C ASP A 42 7.94 3.72 14.45
N PHE A 43 8.51 3.74 13.24
CA PHE A 43 8.68 2.57 12.38
C PHE A 43 10.12 2.05 12.41
N ALA A 44 11.05 2.78 13.02
CA ALA A 44 12.43 2.36 13.11
C ALA A 44 12.58 1.16 14.05
N GLY A 45 13.53 0.28 13.74
CA GLY A 45 13.82 -0.93 14.50
C GLY A 45 13.84 -2.21 13.65
N ALA A 46 13.97 -3.33 14.34
CA ALA A 46 13.77 -4.65 13.79
C ALA A 46 12.37 -5.13 14.18
N TRP A 47 11.57 -5.50 13.17
CA TRP A 47 10.18 -5.90 13.31
C TRP A 47 10.01 -7.28 12.73
N SER A 48 9.46 -8.20 13.51
CA SER A 48 9.24 -9.58 13.08
C SER A 48 7.82 -10.04 13.36
N GLY A 49 7.29 -10.88 12.49
CA GLY A 49 5.95 -11.42 12.63
C GLY A 49 5.63 -12.43 11.53
N GLU A 50 4.40 -12.92 11.55
CA GLU A 50 3.86 -13.84 10.56
C GLU A 50 2.77 -13.14 9.75
N LEU A 51 2.79 -13.34 8.44
CA LEU A 51 1.79 -12.82 7.53
C LEU A 51 1.00 -13.98 6.91
N THR A 52 -0.31 -13.81 6.84
CA THR A 52 -1.21 -14.72 6.13
C THR A 52 -1.41 -14.21 4.71
N GLN A 53 -1.11 -15.04 3.71
CA GLN A 53 -1.22 -14.71 2.30
C GLN A 53 -2.51 -15.21 1.66
N MET A 54 -3.14 -14.32 0.91
CA MET A 54 -4.37 -14.53 0.15
C MET A 54 -4.17 -14.16 -1.31
N GLU A 55 -4.80 -14.91 -2.21
CA GLU A 55 -5.06 -14.44 -3.57
C GLU A 55 -6.17 -13.40 -3.54
N THR A 56 -5.94 -12.20 -4.09
CA THR A 56 -6.87 -11.08 -3.89
C THR A 56 -8.17 -11.19 -4.71
N GLU A 57 -8.15 -11.93 -5.82
CA GLU A 57 -9.35 -12.09 -6.67
C GLU A 57 -10.34 -13.09 -6.08
N THR A 58 -9.84 -14.25 -5.66
CA THR A 58 -10.67 -15.35 -5.17
C THR A 58 -10.85 -15.32 -3.65
N GLY A 59 -9.97 -14.62 -2.92
CA GLY A 59 -9.88 -14.69 -1.47
C GLY A 59 -9.32 -16.02 -0.96
N THR A 60 -8.70 -16.82 -1.83
CA THR A 60 -8.15 -18.13 -1.47
C THR A 60 -6.92 -17.98 -0.58
N PHE A 61 -6.89 -18.71 0.53
CA PHE A 61 -5.69 -18.89 1.34
C PHE A 61 -4.60 -19.57 0.52
N LEU A 62 -3.41 -18.97 0.49
CA LEU A 62 -2.25 -19.52 -0.21
C LEU A 62 -1.24 -20.10 0.77
N SER A 63 -0.81 -19.30 1.75
CA SER A 63 0.24 -19.69 2.69
C SER A 63 0.32 -18.77 3.91
N GLU A 64 1.12 -19.17 4.90
CA GLU A 64 1.61 -18.31 5.98
C GLU A 64 3.13 -18.28 5.91
N TRP A 65 3.72 -17.12 6.19
CA TRP A 65 5.17 -16.95 6.16
C TRP A 65 5.64 -15.89 7.15
N GLN A 66 6.87 -16.06 7.62
CA GLN A 66 7.47 -15.16 8.60
C GLN A 66 8.26 -14.07 7.90
N VAL A 67 8.27 -12.88 8.49
CA VAL A 67 9.03 -11.75 7.97
C VAL A 67 9.84 -11.11 9.07
N THR A 68 11.03 -10.65 8.71
CA THR A 68 11.82 -9.72 9.52
C THR A 68 12.17 -8.51 8.69
N VAL A 69 11.73 -7.35 9.15
CA VAL A 69 11.98 -6.04 8.55
C VAL A 69 12.96 -5.27 9.44
N ARG A 70 13.99 -4.67 8.85
CA ARG A 70 14.96 -3.82 9.56
C ARG A 70 14.98 -2.44 8.93
N LEU A 71 14.60 -1.44 9.71
CA LEU A 71 14.47 -0.05 9.29
C LEU A 71 15.29 0.83 10.23
N ALA A 72 16.21 1.62 9.67
CA ALA A 72 16.97 2.60 10.45
C ALA A 72 16.25 3.95 10.43
N GLU A 73 16.15 4.60 11.59
CA GLU A 73 15.58 5.95 11.71
C GLU A 73 16.25 6.93 10.74
N GLY A 74 15.45 7.74 10.06
CA GLY A 74 15.92 8.75 9.10
C GLY A 74 16.48 8.19 7.79
N ALA A 75 16.67 6.88 7.66
CA ALA A 75 17.13 6.27 6.42
C ALA A 75 16.02 6.24 5.37
N ALA A 76 16.38 6.37 4.09
CA ALA A 76 15.43 6.20 2.99
C ALA A 76 15.13 4.72 2.66
N SER A 77 15.93 3.80 3.22
CA SER A 77 15.85 2.38 2.89
C SER A 77 16.11 1.48 4.10
N GLY A 78 15.61 0.25 4.01
CA GLY A 78 15.90 -0.84 4.92
C GLY A 78 15.93 -2.18 4.20
N THR A 79 15.80 -3.27 4.96
CA THR A 79 15.85 -4.64 4.42
C THR A 79 14.68 -5.45 4.93
N ALA A 80 14.25 -6.43 4.15
CA ALA A 80 13.31 -7.46 4.57
C ALA A 80 13.85 -8.85 4.26
N GLU A 81 13.59 -9.78 5.17
CA GLU A 81 13.85 -11.21 5.05
C GLU A 81 12.53 -11.95 5.20
N LEU A 82 12.15 -12.70 4.17
CA LEU A 82 10.91 -13.46 4.06
C LEU A 82 11.24 -14.92 4.38
N ALA A 83 11.23 -15.26 5.67
CA ALA A 83 11.59 -16.59 6.15
C ALA A 83 10.53 -17.62 5.72
N GLY A 84 11.00 -18.82 5.33
CA GLY A 84 10.17 -19.86 4.71
C GLY A 84 10.06 -19.74 3.18
N LEU A 85 10.15 -18.52 2.64
CA LEU A 85 10.28 -18.28 1.20
C LEU A 85 11.74 -18.24 0.73
N HIS A 86 12.70 -18.12 1.67
CA HIS A 86 14.14 -17.97 1.40
C HIS A 86 14.49 -16.72 0.58
N CYS A 87 13.69 -15.66 0.73
CA CYS A 87 13.87 -14.43 -0.02
C CYS A 87 14.35 -13.27 0.85
N ARG A 88 15.18 -12.42 0.26
CA ARG A 88 15.64 -11.17 0.87
C ARG A 88 15.52 -10.03 -0.12
N GLY A 89 15.20 -8.86 0.39
CA GLY A 89 15.09 -7.68 -0.46
C GLY A 89 15.31 -6.38 0.28
N ARG A 90 15.36 -5.32 -0.51
CA ARG A 90 15.53 -3.95 -0.06
C ARG A 90 14.18 -3.26 -0.01
N LEU A 91 13.91 -2.61 1.11
CA LEU A 91 12.77 -1.73 1.29
C LEU A 91 13.21 -0.30 1.00
N THR A 92 12.47 0.42 0.16
CA THR A 92 12.67 1.85 -0.10
C THR A 92 11.43 2.60 0.33
N LEU A 93 11.58 3.56 1.24
CA LEU A 93 10.47 4.36 1.72
C LEU A 93 9.91 5.22 0.57
N THR A 94 8.63 5.08 0.27
CA THR A 94 7.95 5.81 -0.79
C THR A 94 7.02 6.90 -0.26
N GLY A 95 6.68 6.85 1.04
CA GLY A 95 5.84 7.84 1.69
C GLY A 95 5.54 7.45 3.13
N ALA A 96 5.24 8.44 3.96
CA ALA A 96 4.80 8.26 5.34
C ALA A 96 3.87 9.43 5.71
N ASP A 97 2.84 9.14 6.49
CA ASP A 97 1.88 10.11 7.00
C ASP A 97 1.37 9.61 8.35
N GLY A 98 1.51 10.42 9.39
CA GLY A 98 0.98 10.16 10.72
C GLY A 98 1.33 8.77 11.26
N ASP A 99 0.43 7.80 11.07
CA ASP A 99 0.43 6.43 11.56
C ASP A 99 0.78 5.38 10.50
N THR A 100 1.11 5.79 9.28
CA THR A 100 1.33 4.89 8.15
C THR A 100 2.67 5.17 7.47
N ALA A 101 3.44 4.11 7.16
CA ALA A 101 4.64 4.17 6.34
C ALA A 101 4.54 3.16 5.18
N ARG A 102 5.01 3.55 4.00
CA ARG A 102 5.00 2.70 2.80
C ARG A 102 6.36 2.49 2.22
N PHE A 103 6.61 1.25 1.81
CA PHE A 103 7.86 0.83 1.25
C PHE A 103 7.64 0.06 -0.04
N ARG A 104 8.45 0.38 -1.05
CA ARG A 104 8.66 -0.52 -2.18
C ARG A 104 9.69 -1.56 -1.76
N TYR A 105 9.31 -2.83 -1.84
CA TYR A 105 10.22 -3.96 -1.76
C TYR A 105 10.74 -4.31 -3.15
N ILE A 106 12.05 -4.49 -3.27
CA ILE A 106 12.70 -5.06 -4.44
C ILE A 106 13.51 -6.26 -3.96
N GLU A 107 13.24 -7.41 -4.56
CA GLU A 107 13.96 -8.65 -4.30
C GLU A 107 15.46 -8.48 -4.63
N THR A 108 16.32 -9.13 -3.85
CA THR A 108 17.78 -9.10 -4.02
C THR A 108 18.47 -10.45 -3.85
N ALA A 109 17.81 -11.42 -3.20
CA ALA A 109 18.19 -12.82 -3.21
C ALA A 109 16.95 -13.71 -3.12
N ASP A 110 16.79 -14.61 -4.09
CA ASP A 110 15.73 -15.62 -4.23
C ASP A 110 16.33 -16.84 -4.95
N ASP A 111 17.03 -17.67 -4.17
CA ASP A 111 17.78 -18.82 -4.70
C ASP A 111 16.85 -19.85 -5.37
N ASP A 112 15.58 -19.88 -4.96
CA ASP A 112 14.59 -20.85 -5.41
C ASP A 112 13.66 -20.31 -6.52
N ARG A 113 13.78 -19.02 -6.90
CA ARG A 113 12.94 -18.33 -7.89
C ARG A 113 11.44 -18.41 -7.56
N ARG A 114 11.10 -18.17 -6.29
CA ARG A 114 9.72 -18.27 -5.75
C ARG A 114 9.10 -16.93 -5.38
N CYS A 115 9.89 -15.85 -5.34
CA CYS A 115 9.43 -14.56 -4.89
C CYS A 115 9.09 -13.61 -6.02
N VAL A 116 8.23 -12.65 -5.69
CA VAL A 116 7.91 -11.57 -6.61
C VAL A 116 9.05 -10.55 -6.61
N ASP A 117 9.47 -10.13 -7.81
CA ASP A 117 10.57 -9.18 -7.99
C ASP A 117 10.30 -7.85 -7.27
N THR A 118 9.04 -7.41 -7.26
CA THR A 118 8.65 -6.13 -6.66
C THR A 118 7.26 -6.21 -6.01
N SER A 119 7.16 -5.64 -4.82
CA SER A 119 5.92 -5.56 -4.04
C SER A 119 5.89 -4.29 -3.19
N MET A 120 4.74 -4.01 -2.59
CA MET A 120 4.54 -2.90 -1.66
C MET A 120 4.28 -3.42 -0.26
N LEU A 121 4.98 -2.85 0.73
CA LEU A 121 4.69 -3.02 2.14
C LEU A 121 4.11 -1.72 2.68
N VAL A 122 2.97 -1.82 3.37
CA VAL A 122 2.38 -0.75 4.17
C VAL A 122 2.45 -1.18 5.63
N LEU A 123 3.07 -0.36 6.46
CA LEU A 123 3.08 -0.51 7.91
C LEU A 123 2.15 0.54 8.52
N ARG A 124 1.28 0.12 9.43
CA ARG A 124 0.44 1.01 10.23
C ARG A 124 0.74 0.80 11.70
N ARG A 125 0.80 1.88 12.47
CA ARG A 125 0.82 1.77 13.93
C ARG A 125 -0.52 1.23 14.42
N GLU A 126 -0.47 0.24 15.30
CA GLU A 126 -1.65 -0.24 16.01
C GLU A 126 -1.60 0.23 17.47
N GLY A 127 -2.67 0.90 17.90
CA GLY A 127 -2.80 1.42 19.26
C GLY A 127 -1.76 2.48 19.64
N GLU A 128 -1.68 2.79 20.94
CA GLU A 128 -0.77 3.82 21.47
C GLU A 128 0.65 3.27 21.73
N GLN A 129 0.82 1.95 21.75
CA GLN A 129 2.10 1.34 22.07
C GLN A 129 2.96 1.19 20.81
N ARG A 130 4.12 1.86 20.81
CA ARG A 130 5.13 1.81 19.72
C ARG A 130 5.83 0.44 19.58
N ARG A 131 5.18 -0.68 19.87
CA ARG A 131 5.75 -2.04 19.85
C ARG A 131 5.03 -3.00 18.91
N GLN A 132 4.02 -2.53 18.20
CA GLN A 132 3.22 -3.32 17.27
C GLN A 132 2.94 -2.52 16.01
N LEU A 133 3.09 -3.18 14.86
CA LEU A 133 2.71 -2.66 13.57
C LEU A 133 1.78 -3.65 12.87
N GLU A 134 0.71 -3.16 12.28
CA GLU A 134 -0.01 -3.90 11.26
C GLU A 134 0.77 -3.82 9.94
N ALA A 135 0.97 -4.96 9.29
CA ALA A 135 1.59 -5.05 7.98
C ALA A 135 0.56 -5.49 6.93
N ASP A 136 0.50 -4.75 5.82
CA ASP A 136 -0.20 -5.11 4.59
C ASP A 136 0.83 -5.14 3.44
N TRP A 137 1.07 -6.32 2.91
CA TRP A 137 2.07 -6.59 1.89
C TRP A 137 1.38 -7.05 0.61
N ARG A 138 1.56 -6.34 -0.51
CA ARG A 138 0.88 -6.65 -1.78
C ARG A 138 1.83 -6.74 -2.94
N THR A 139 1.56 -7.65 -3.85
CA THR A 139 2.25 -7.68 -5.15
C THR A 139 2.00 -6.39 -5.92
N SER A 140 2.87 -6.10 -6.90
CA SER A 140 2.67 -4.94 -7.77
C SER A 140 1.38 -5.10 -8.60
N PRO A 141 0.71 -4.00 -9.02
CA PRO A 141 -0.57 -4.08 -9.73
C PRO A 141 -0.54 -4.84 -11.07
N ASP A 142 0.65 -5.01 -11.64
CA ASP A 142 0.95 -5.76 -12.87
C ASP A 142 1.27 -7.24 -12.62
N SER A 143 1.38 -7.66 -11.36
CA SER A 143 1.63 -9.05 -10.98
C SER A 143 0.36 -9.89 -11.09
N VAL A 144 0.47 -11.06 -11.74
CA VAL A 144 -0.61 -12.04 -11.86
C VAL A 144 -0.11 -13.41 -11.39
N PRO A 145 -0.74 -14.05 -10.39
CA PRO A 145 -1.91 -13.58 -9.64
C PRO A 145 -1.56 -12.43 -8.68
N ALA A 146 -2.53 -11.56 -8.43
CA ALA A 146 -2.40 -10.53 -7.40
C ALA A 146 -2.58 -11.16 -6.02
N MET A 147 -1.62 -10.89 -5.11
CA MET A 147 -1.61 -11.46 -3.77
C MET A 147 -1.47 -10.36 -2.72
N ALA A 148 -2.11 -10.57 -1.58
CA ALA A 148 -1.98 -9.72 -0.41
C ALA A 148 -1.62 -10.59 0.80
N SER A 149 -0.73 -10.12 1.66
CA SER A 149 -0.35 -10.79 2.89
C SER A 149 -0.46 -9.80 4.04
N THR A 150 -1.19 -10.18 5.09
CA THR A 150 -1.47 -9.30 6.23
C THR A 150 -1.09 -9.96 7.54
N GLY A 151 -0.67 -9.17 8.53
CA GLY A 151 -0.32 -9.68 9.84
C GLY A 151 0.21 -8.61 10.76
N GLN A 152 0.63 -9.01 11.97
CA GLN A 152 1.20 -8.09 12.96
C GLN A 152 2.70 -8.33 13.11
N LEU A 153 3.45 -7.24 13.20
CA LEU A 153 4.88 -7.24 13.45
C LEU A 153 5.19 -6.65 14.82
N PHE A 154 6.16 -7.25 15.50
CA PHE A 154 6.57 -6.90 16.86
C PHE A 154 8.07 -6.62 16.92
N ARG A 155 8.46 -5.77 17.88
CA ARG A 155 9.86 -5.41 18.16
C ARG A 155 10.30 -5.79 19.56
#